data_AF-A0A3D5AQB4-F1
#
_entry.id   AF-A0A3D5AQB4-F1
#
_cell.length_a   1.000
_cell.length_b   1.000
_cell.length_c   1.000
_cell.angle_alpha   90.00
_cell.angle_beta   90.00
_cell.angle_gamma   90.00
#
_symmetry.space_group_name_H-M   'P 1'
#
loop_
_entity.id
_entity.type
_entity.pdbx_description
1 polymer ?
#
loop_
_entity_poly.entity_id
_entity_poly.type
_entity_poly.pdbx_seq_one_letter_code
_entity_poly.pdbx_strand_id
1 'polypeptide(L)'
;MAHTHPSGDPACSMAHGELPPNSEPRTLVTVFVSPVSDYLLHFGRDLGFKTVLLEPDSERLAWTEWRNADEVATIARDDFVDRHTDVVITDHDRPELGKTLDSLLRLPCRWIGVMGSKRHVAPHIDALRALRVPEYAIARVHRPIGLNIGSRTPAEIET
;
A
#
# COMPACT_ATOMS: atom_id res chain seq x y z
N MET A 1 -8.35 17.38 48.03
CA MET A 1 -7.20 17.55 47.12
C MET A 1 -7.73 17.38 45.71
N ALA A 2 -7.75 18.46 44.93
CA ALA A 2 -8.24 18.44 43.55
C ALA A 2 -7.13 17.86 42.66
N HIS A 3 -7.42 16.76 41.97
CA HIS A 3 -6.54 16.23 40.95
C HIS A 3 -6.88 16.95 39.63
N THR A 4 -6.02 17.89 39.24
CA THR A 4 -6.06 18.51 37.92
C THR A 4 -5.57 17.48 36.89
N HIS A 5 -6.49 17.02 36.03
CA HIS A 5 -6.13 16.23 34.86
C HIS A 5 -5.36 17.10 33.85
N PRO A 6 -4.24 16.64 33.29
CA PRO A 6 -3.54 17.39 32.25
C PRO A 6 -4.42 17.44 31.00
N SER A 7 -4.54 18.65 30.48
CA SER A 7 -5.23 19.03 29.26
C SER A 7 -4.74 18.25 28.03
N GLY A 8 -5.69 17.72 27.26
CA GLY A 8 -5.55 17.47 25.82
C GLY A 8 -4.77 16.20 25.44
N ASP A 9 -5.36 15.03 25.68
CA ASP A 9 -4.96 13.82 24.95
C ASP A 9 -5.54 13.90 23.51
N PRO A 10 -4.70 13.93 22.46
CA PRO A 10 -5.15 13.96 21.07
C PRO A 10 -6.10 12.80 20.72
N ALA A 11 -5.96 11.65 21.38
CA ALA A 11 -6.85 10.51 21.19
C ALA A 11 -8.27 10.80 21.72
N CYS A 12 -8.40 11.53 22.83
CA CYS A 12 -9.68 12.00 23.35
C CYS A 12 -10.31 13.04 22.41
N SER A 13 -9.54 14.00 21.91
CA SER A 13 -10.06 15.03 20.98
C SER A 13 -10.47 14.46 19.62
N MET A 14 -9.80 13.41 19.13
CA MET A 14 -10.25 12.64 17.95
C MET A 14 -11.57 11.92 18.19
N ALA A 15 -11.76 11.31 19.37
CA ALA A 15 -13.00 10.64 19.75
C ALA A 15 -14.19 11.61 19.92
N HIS A 16 -13.90 12.88 20.25
CA HIS A 16 -14.90 13.94 20.43
C HIS A 16 -15.09 14.83 19.19
N GLY A 17 -14.37 14.57 18.08
CA GLY A 17 -14.52 15.31 16.82
C GLY A 17 -14.03 16.76 16.88
N GLU A 18 -13.19 17.10 17.85
CA GLU A 18 -12.68 18.47 18.08
C GLU A 18 -11.44 18.79 17.25
N LEU A 19 -10.81 17.78 16.64
CA LEU A 19 -9.79 17.96 15.63
C LEU A 19 -10.47 18.02 14.26
N PRO A 20 -10.19 19.04 13.42
CA PRO A 20 -10.67 19.01 12.05
C PRO A 20 -10.21 17.70 11.40
N PRO A 21 -11.07 16.99 10.66
CA PRO A 21 -10.65 15.79 9.94
C PRO A 21 -9.43 16.18 9.13
N ASN A 22 -8.37 15.36 9.15
CA ASN A 22 -7.20 15.60 8.33
C ASN A 22 -7.65 15.70 6.87
N SER A 23 -7.72 16.93 6.35
CA SER A 23 -8.58 17.31 5.23
C SER A 23 -7.88 17.26 3.88
N GLU A 24 -6.63 16.78 3.84
CA GLU A 24 -5.92 16.61 2.59
C GLU A 24 -6.33 15.29 1.92
N PRO A 25 -6.76 15.31 0.65
CA PRO A 25 -7.10 14.11 -0.10
C PRO A 25 -5.95 13.12 -0.05
N ARG A 26 -6.22 11.87 0.33
CA ARG A 26 -5.23 10.79 0.34
C ARG A 26 -5.48 9.85 -0.82
N THR A 27 -4.40 9.31 -1.37
CA THR A 27 -4.46 8.31 -2.43
C THR A 27 -3.93 6.99 -1.91
N LEU A 28 -4.66 5.90 -2.14
CA LEU A 28 -4.20 4.54 -1.93
C LEU A 28 -3.90 3.92 -3.29
N VAL A 29 -2.63 3.60 -3.54
CA VAL A 29 -2.20 2.84 -4.71
C VAL A 29 -1.96 1.39 -4.29
N THR A 30 -2.71 0.46 -4.84
CA THR A 30 -2.37 -0.96 -4.76
C THR A 30 -1.57 -1.38 -5.98
N VAL A 31 -0.56 -2.21 -5.78
CA VAL A 31 0.33 -2.68 -6.85
C VAL A 31 0.17 -4.18 -7.00
N PHE A 32 0.03 -4.59 -8.26
CA PHE A 32 -0.33 -5.92 -8.75
C PHE A 32 -1.78 -6.31 -8.46
N VAL A 33 -2.40 -6.92 -9.47
CA VAL A 33 -3.72 -7.52 -9.37
C VAL A 33 -3.66 -8.71 -8.41
N SER A 34 -4.46 -8.66 -7.35
CA SER A 34 -4.70 -9.77 -6.43
C SER A 34 -6.07 -9.61 -5.75
N PRO A 35 -6.63 -10.66 -5.11
CA PRO A 35 -7.80 -10.50 -4.26
C PRO A 35 -7.58 -9.47 -3.14
N VAL A 36 -6.34 -9.41 -2.62
CA VAL A 36 -5.98 -8.47 -1.55
C VAL A 36 -5.97 -7.03 -2.06
N SER A 37 -5.50 -6.78 -3.28
CA SER A 37 -5.55 -5.43 -3.87
C SER A 37 -6.99 -4.95 -4.01
N ASP A 38 -7.91 -5.82 -4.44
CA ASP A 38 -9.32 -5.46 -4.58
C ASP A 38 -9.97 -5.10 -3.23
N TYR A 39 -9.74 -5.91 -2.19
CA TYR A 39 -10.23 -5.60 -0.84
C TYR A 39 -9.65 -4.29 -0.28
N LEU A 40 -8.36 -4.04 -0.48
CA LEU A 40 -7.73 -2.80 -0.04
C LEU A 40 -8.30 -1.58 -0.75
N LEU A 41 -8.55 -1.68 -2.06
CA LEU A 41 -9.17 -0.61 -2.83
C LEU A 41 -10.61 -0.36 -2.34
N HIS A 42 -11.39 -1.42 -2.11
CA HIS A 42 -12.73 -1.32 -1.54
C HIS A 42 -12.74 -0.57 -0.20
N PHE A 43 -11.91 -1.00 0.77
CA PHE A 43 -11.82 -0.32 2.06
C PHE A 43 -11.23 1.09 1.95
N GLY A 44 -10.26 1.30 1.07
CA GLY A 44 -9.69 2.63 0.82
C GLY A 44 -10.76 3.62 0.39
N ARG A 45 -11.65 3.19 -0.52
CA ARG A 45 -12.79 4.00 -0.97
C ARG A 45 -13.75 4.32 0.18
N ASP A 46 -14.12 3.34 0.99
CA ASP A 46 -15.01 3.53 2.14
C ASP A 46 -14.41 4.49 3.19
N LEU A 47 -13.08 4.55 3.27
CA LEU A 47 -12.32 5.47 4.12
C LEU A 47 -12.06 6.83 3.47
N GLY A 48 -12.53 7.07 2.24
CA GLY A 48 -12.42 8.34 1.53
C GLY A 48 -11.09 8.57 0.79
N PHE A 49 -10.32 7.52 0.50
CA PHE A 49 -9.14 7.62 -0.36
C PHE A 49 -9.53 7.67 -1.83
N LYS A 50 -8.76 8.42 -2.66
CA LYS A 50 -8.68 8.13 -4.10
C LYS A 50 -7.98 6.79 -4.27
N THR A 51 -8.55 5.90 -5.05
CA THR A 51 -8.07 4.52 -5.20
C THR A 51 -7.46 4.30 -6.57
N VAL A 52 -6.25 3.73 -6.61
CA VAL A 52 -5.53 3.47 -7.86
C VAL A 52 -5.01 2.03 -7.87
N LEU A 53 -5.28 1.30 -8.95
CA LEU A 53 -4.67 0.01 -9.22
C LEU A 53 -3.51 0.19 -10.21
N LEU A 54 -2.30 -0.18 -9.78
CA LEU A 54 -1.11 -0.22 -10.63
C LEU A 54 -0.75 -1.68 -10.97
N GLU A 55 -0.98 -2.08 -12.22
CA GLU A 55 -0.60 -3.40 -12.74
C GLU A 55 0.20 -3.23 -14.03
N PRO A 56 1.53 -3.45 -14.01
CA PRO A 56 2.37 -3.28 -15.19
C PRO A 56 2.10 -4.30 -16.31
N ASP A 57 1.50 -5.46 -16.00
CA ASP A 57 1.11 -6.46 -16.99
C ASP A 57 -0.33 -6.20 -17.47
N SER A 58 -0.45 -5.55 -18.63
CA SER A 58 -1.77 -5.19 -19.20
C SER A 58 -2.65 -6.40 -19.52
N GLU A 59 -2.09 -7.60 -19.73
CA GLU A 59 -2.89 -8.79 -19.99
C GLU A 59 -3.69 -9.21 -18.75
N ARG A 60 -3.17 -8.93 -17.55
CA ARG A 60 -3.89 -9.18 -16.29
C ARG A 60 -5.05 -8.23 -16.05
N LEU A 61 -5.05 -7.07 -16.70
CA LEU A 61 -6.14 -6.10 -16.63
C LEU A 61 -7.31 -6.43 -17.57
N ALA A 62 -7.08 -7.26 -18.60
CA ALA A 62 -8.01 -7.43 -19.72
C ALA A 62 -9.30 -8.22 -19.38
N TRP A 63 -9.32 -8.94 -18.26
CA TRP A 63 -10.36 -9.95 -17.97
C TRP A 63 -11.28 -9.56 -16.81
N THR A 64 -11.22 -8.33 -16.31
CA THR A 64 -11.97 -7.90 -15.12
C THR A 64 -12.24 -6.40 -15.14
N GLU A 65 -13.39 -6.00 -14.60
CA GLU A 65 -13.69 -4.59 -14.30
C GLU A 65 -13.19 -4.22 -12.90
N TRP A 66 -12.34 -3.19 -12.82
CA TRP A 66 -11.72 -2.74 -11.58
C TRP A 66 -12.59 -1.72 -10.85
N ARG A 67 -13.78 -2.15 -10.40
CA ARG A 67 -14.84 -1.25 -9.86
C ARG A 67 -14.44 -0.50 -8.59
N ASN A 68 -13.50 -1.06 -7.83
CA ASN A 68 -12.97 -0.48 -6.61
C ASN A 68 -11.81 0.49 -6.85
N ALA A 69 -11.32 0.63 -8.08
CA ALA A 69 -10.30 1.60 -8.45
C ALA A 69 -10.92 2.79 -9.18
N ASP A 70 -10.66 4.01 -8.71
CA ASP A 70 -10.99 5.24 -9.44
C ASP A 70 -10.11 5.40 -10.69
N GLU A 71 -8.90 4.83 -10.66
CA GLU A 71 -7.94 4.84 -11.75
C GLU A 71 -7.19 3.51 -11.86
N VAL A 72 -6.95 3.06 -13.10
CA VAL A 72 -6.11 1.90 -13.40
C VAL A 72 -4.94 2.35 -14.26
N ALA A 73 -3.73 1.98 -13.86
CA ALA A 73 -2.50 2.37 -14.53
C ALA A 73 -1.57 1.16 -14.74
N THR A 74 -0.79 1.21 -15.81
CA THR A 74 0.28 0.23 -16.10
C THR A 74 1.66 0.76 -15.74
N ILE A 75 1.77 2.06 -15.46
CA ILE A 75 3.02 2.73 -15.09
C ILE A 75 2.77 3.68 -13.92
N ALA A 76 3.76 3.81 -13.03
CA ALA A 76 3.72 4.78 -11.95
C ALA A 76 3.91 6.21 -12.50
N ARG A 77 3.11 7.16 -12.02
CA ARG A 77 3.13 8.58 -12.45
C ARG A 77 3.00 9.52 -11.25
N ASP A 78 3.51 10.74 -11.39
CA ASP A 78 3.50 11.77 -10.36
C ASP A 78 2.13 12.45 -10.16
N ASP A 79 1.19 12.24 -11.08
CA ASP A 79 -0.20 12.70 -10.97
C ASP A 79 -1.05 11.90 -9.94
N PHE A 80 -0.62 10.69 -9.56
CA PHE A 80 -1.26 9.91 -8.51
C PHE A 80 -0.30 9.33 -7.45
N VAL A 81 1.02 9.39 -7.66
CA VAL A 81 2.02 9.01 -6.65
C VAL A 81 2.75 10.25 -6.14
N ASP A 82 2.22 10.84 -5.08
CA ASP A 82 2.75 12.05 -4.46
C ASP A 82 2.95 11.92 -2.93
N ARG A 83 3.27 13.04 -2.27
CA ARG A 83 3.52 13.10 -0.82
C ARG A 83 2.30 12.78 0.05
N HIS A 84 1.12 12.60 -0.52
CA HIS A 84 -0.11 12.18 0.14
C HIS A 84 -0.50 10.72 -0.21
N THR A 85 0.25 10.07 -1.09
CA THR A 85 -0.01 8.70 -1.56
C THR A 85 0.63 7.63 -0.68
N ASP A 86 -0.19 6.67 -0.27
CA ASP A 86 0.23 5.40 0.34
C ASP A 86 0.25 4.30 -0.74
N VAL A 87 1.37 3.58 -0.85
CA VAL A 87 1.56 2.51 -1.85
C VAL A 87 1.66 1.15 -1.17
N VAL A 88 0.81 0.22 -1.58
CA VAL A 88 0.76 -1.15 -1.06
C VAL A 88 1.03 -2.15 -2.16
N ILE A 89 2.15 -2.84 -2.08
CA ILE A 89 2.49 -3.93 -2.99
C ILE A 89 1.87 -5.21 -2.44
N THR A 90 0.98 -5.83 -3.22
CA THR A 90 0.16 -6.97 -2.76
C THR A 90 0.72 -8.33 -3.18
N ASP A 91 1.72 -8.34 -4.06
CA ASP A 91 2.40 -9.57 -4.50
C ASP A 91 3.92 -9.35 -4.47
N HIS A 92 4.61 -10.15 -3.66
CA HIS A 92 6.06 -10.04 -3.44
C HIS A 92 6.88 -11.03 -4.28
N ASP A 93 6.21 -11.93 -5.00
CA ASP A 93 6.86 -12.98 -5.81
C ASP A 93 6.89 -12.61 -7.31
N ARG A 94 6.25 -11.50 -7.70
CA ARG A 94 6.27 -10.99 -9.08
C ARG A 94 7.69 -10.73 -9.56
N PRO A 95 8.09 -11.26 -10.74
CA PRO A 95 9.41 -10.99 -11.30
C PRO A 95 9.62 -9.50 -11.63
N GLU A 96 8.54 -8.75 -11.88
CA GLU A 96 8.57 -7.32 -12.18
C GLU A 96 8.76 -6.44 -10.92
N LEU A 97 8.63 -7.01 -9.72
CA LEU A 97 8.62 -6.28 -8.45
C LEU A 97 9.78 -5.29 -8.30
N GLY A 98 11.00 -5.70 -8.63
CA GLY A 98 12.18 -4.82 -8.54
C GLY A 98 12.06 -3.58 -9.42
N LYS A 99 11.57 -3.75 -10.67
CA LYS A 99 11.38 -2.64 -11.63
C LYS A 99 10.23 -1.72 -11.22
N THR A 100 9.15 -2.30 -10.70
CA THR A 100 8.01 -1.53 -10.19
C THR A 100 8.38 -0.71 -8.97
N LEU A 101 9.14 -1.30 -8.03
CA LEU A 101 9.66 -0.58 -6.86
C LEU A 101 10.66 0.52 -7.25
N ASP A 102 11.57 0.29 -8.20
CA ASP A 102 12.47 1.35 -8.70
C ASP A 102 11.67 2.56 -9.23
N SER A 103 10.65 2.30 -10.05
CA SER A 103 9.76 3.36 -10.58
C SER A 103 9.06 4.13 -9.47
N LEU A 104 8.50 3.42 -8.47
CA LEU A 104 7.79 4.04 -7.34
C LEU A 104 8.70 4.80 -6.39
N LEU A 105 9.93 4.32 -6.16
CA LEU A 105 10.89 4.95 -5.25
C LEU A 105 11.46 6.26 -5.80
N ARG A 106 11.38 6.47 -7.12
CA ARG A 106 11.71 7.75 -7.78
C ARG A 106 10.64 8.82 -7.58
N LEU A 107 9.44 8.42 -7.14
CA LEU A 107 8.31 9.32 -6.90
C LEU A 107 8.19 9.65 -5.40
N PRO A 108 7.62 10.81 -5.06
CA PRO A 108 7.60 11.31 -3.69
C PRO A 108 6.48 10.68 -2.84
N CYS A 109 6.21 9.37 -2.98
CA CYS A 109 5.18 8.67 -2.20
C CYS A 109 5.36 8.91 -0.68
N ARG A 110 4.24 9.12 0.03
CA ARG A 110 4.23 9.31 1.49
C ARG A 110 4.77 8.07 2.20
N TRP A 111 4.34 6.91 1.74
CA TRP A 111 4.64 5.62 2.34
C TRP A 111 4.57 4.53 1.29
N ILE A 112 5.44 3.52 1.41
CA ILE A 112 5.48 2.37 0.51
C ILE A 112 5.78 1.10 1.31
N GLY A 113 4.97 0.06 1.09
CA GLY A 113 5.10 -1.19 1.81
C GLY A 113 4.82 -2.41 0.96
N VAL A 114 5.57 -3.48 1.24
CA VAL A 114 5.46 -4.76 0.53
C VAL A 114 4.84 -5.81 1.45
N MET A 115 3.69 -6.35 1.05
CA MET A 115 3.06 -7.48 1.72
C MET A 115 3.94 -8.72 1.59
N GLY A 116 3.98 -9.53 2.64
CA GLY A 116 4.74 -10.77 2.62
C GLY A 116 4.79 -11.43 3.98
N SER A 117 5.43 -12.59 4.05
CA SER A 117 5.64 -13.29 5.32
C SER A 117 7.04 -13.00 5.86
N LYS A 118 7.21 -13.03 7.19
CA LYS A 118 8.55 -12.97 7.82
C LYS A 118 9.45 -14.15 7.44
N ARG A 119 8.87 -15.22 6.87
CA ARG A 119 9.58 -16.47 6.54
C ARG A 119 10.21 -16.45 5.15
N HIS A 120 9.73 -15.60 4.24
CA HIS A 120 10.33 -15.45 2.92
C HIS A 120 11.29 -14.26 2.90
N VAL A 121 12.54 -14.53 2.50
CA VAL A 121 13.53 -13.48 2.25
C VAL A 121 13.04 -12.67 1.06
N ALA A 122 12.92 -11.35 1.27
CA ALA A 122 12.41 -10.40 0.30
C ALA A 122 13.26 -10.36 -0.99
N PRO A 123 12.80 -10.96 -2.11
CA PRO A 123 13.59 -11.04 -3.35
C PRO A 123 13.83 -9.66 -3.98
N HIS A 124 13.04 -8.65 -3.58
CA HIS A 124 13.16 -7.30 -4.11
C HIS A 124 14.42 -6.54 -3.68
N ILE A 125 15.06 -6.85 -2.55
CA ILE A 125 16.24 -6.09 -2.11
C ILE A 125 17.37 -6.28 -3.10
N ASP A 126 17.66 -7.52 -3.46
CA ASP A 126 18.73 -7.85 -4.39
C ASP A 126 18.40 -7.36 -5.79
N ALA A 127 17.13 -7.43 -6.19
CA ALA A 127 16.66 -6.84 -7.45
C ALA A 127 16.86 -5.31 -7.48
N LEU A 128 16.54 -4.59 -6.40
CA LEU A 128 16.74 -3.14 -6.30
C LEU A 128 18.22 -2.76 -6.29
N ARG A 129 19.07 -3.55 -5.61
CA ARG A 129 20.53 -3.38 -5.63
C ARG A 129 21.10 -3.59 -7.03
N ALA A 130 20.63 -4.61 -7.74
CA ALA A 130 21.03 -4.86 -9.13
C ALA A 130 20.63 -3.70 -10.06
N LEU A 131 19.53 -3.02 -9.76
CA LEU A 131 19.08 -1.79 -10.44
C LEU A 131 19.79 -0.51 -9.96
N ARG A 132 20.76 -0.63 -9.04
CA ARG A 132 21.52 0.49 -8.44
C ARG A 132 20.64 1.50 -7.69
N VAL A 133 19.52 1.05 -7.13
CA VAL A 133 18.71 1.89 -6.26
C VAL A 133 19.50 2.18 -4.97
N PRO A 134 19.61 3.45 -4.54
CA PRO A 134 20.35 3.80 -3.33
C PRO A 134 19.79 3.12 -2.08
N GLU A 135 20.66 2.69 -1.17
CA GLU A 135 20.23 2.00 0.08
C GLU A 135 19.26 2.85 0.93
N TYR A 136 19.38 4.19 0.92
CA TYR A 136 18.44 5.07 1.62
C TYR A 136 17.02 5.00 1.04
N ALA A 137 16.88 4.78 -0.28
CA ALA A 137 15.60 4.63 -0.93
C ALA A 137 15.02 3.24 -0.67
N ILE A 138 15.87 2.20 -0.73
CA ILE A 138 15.49 0.83 -0.35
C ILE A 138 14.98 0.79 1.10
N ALA A 139 15.60 1.53 2.01
CA ALA A 139 15.19 1.62 3.42
C ALA A 139 13.81 2.27 3.64
N ARG A 140 13.25 2.99 2.65
CA ARG A 140 11.87 3.50 2.70
C ARG A 140 10.82 2.40 2.53
N VAL A 141 11.20 1.23 2.02
CA VAL A 141 10.26 0.12 1.77
C VAL A 141 9.97 -0.62 3.06
N HIS A 142 8.75 -0.46 3.57
CA HIS A 142 8.28 -1.15 4.78
C HIS A 142 7.98 -2.62 4.46
N ARG A 143 8.51 -3.55 5.27
CA ARG A 143 8.26 -4.99 5.08
C ARG A 143 8.48 -5.85 6.33
N PRO A 144 7.75 -6.98 6.45
CA PRO A 144 6.47 -7.21 5.79
C PRO A 144 5.43 -6.24 6.36
N ILE A 145 4.52 -5.75 5.52
CA ILE A 145 3.33 -5.03 5.99
C ILE A 145 2.19 -6.04 6.22
N GLY A 146 1.44 -5.85 7.31
CA GLY A 146 0.32 -6.72 7.69
C GLY A 146 0.46 -7.34 9.08
N LEU A 147 -0.69 -7.55 9.73
CA LEU A 147 -0.78 -8.25 11.01
C LEU A 147 -0.51 -9.74 10.78
N ASN A 148 0.35 -10.35 11.60
CA ASN A 148 0.51 -11.81 11.64
C ASN A 148 -0.72 -12.43 12.34
N ILE A 149 -1.89 -12.40 11.71
CA ILE A 149 -3.14 -12.96 12.25
C ILE A 149 -3.23 -14.50 12.13
N GLY A 150 -2.11 -15.19 11.92
CA GLY A 150 -2.11 -16.65 11.81
C GLY A 150 -2.83 -17.17 10.58
N SER A 151 -2.88 -16.40 9.48
CA SER A 151 -3.50 -16.77 8.21
C SER A 151 -2.84 -18.00 7.60
N ARG A 152 -3.28 -19.18 8.03
CA ARG A 152 -3.19 -20.44 7.29
C ARG A 152 -4.56 -20.68 6.70
N THR A 153 -4.71 -20.41 5.41
CA THR A 153 -5.67 -21.11 4.56
C THR A 153 -4.94 -21.37 3.25
N PRO A 154 -5.01 -22.62 2.76
CA PRO A 154 -6.09 -22.93 1.84
C PRO A 154 -6.97 -24.05 2.41
N ALA A 155 -8.22 -23.73 2.70
CA ALA A 155 -9.28 -24.71 2.52
C ALA A 155 -9.71 -24.59 1.06
N GLU A 156 -8.89 -25.14 0.16
CA GLU A 156 -9.39 -25.56 -1.14
C GLU A 156 -10.10 -26.89 -0.89
N ILE A 157 -11.43 -26.84 -0.87
CA ILE A 157 -12.26 -28.02 -1.00
C ILE A 157 -12.16 -28.41 -2.48
N GLU A 158 -11.30 -29.38 -2.79
CA GLU A 158 -11.53 -30.23 -3.95
C GLU A 158 -12.72 -31.14 -3.62
N THR A 159 -13.78 -31.06 -4.43
CA THR A 159 -14.77 -32.12 -4.59
C THR A 159 -14.92 -32.37 -6.08
#